data_AF-A0A978TIV6-F1
#
_entry.id   AF-A0A978TIV6-F1
#
_cell.length_a   1.000
_cell.length_b   1.000
_cell.length_c   1.000
_cell.angle_alpha   90.00
_cell.angle_beta   90.00
_cell.angle_gamma   90.00
#
_symmetry.space_group_name_H-M   'P 1'
#
loop_
_entity.id
_entity.type
_entity.pdbx_description
1 polymer ?
#
loop_
_entity_poly.entity_id
_entity_poly.type
_entity_poly.pdbx_seq_one_letter_code
_entity_poly.pdbx_strand_id
1 'polypeptide(L)'
;MPSPSDAHPVRRFIRHKAQQKITTTLKAELDWLLFQDLVSTVLQPPVNPAIYTGYASREQAEAVEDQVASAIASAYLRLWQRRQNAEVQRLNQLLDSPGAATGGYLG
;
A
#
# COMPACT_ATOMS: atom_id res chain seq x y z
N MET A 1 4.48 21.29 16.82
CA MET A 1 3.18 20.69 16.42
C MET A 1 3.41 19.21 16.17
N PRO A 2 2.69 18.30 16.84
CA PRO A 2 2.79 16.88 16.54
C PRO A 2 2.28 16.65 15.11
N SER A 3 2.93 15.72 14.40
CA SER A 3 2.52 15.37 13.04
C SER A 3 1.11 14.77 13.09
N PRO A 4 0.23 14.96 12.10
CA PRO A 4 -1.12 14.35 12.09
C PRO A 4 -1.08 12.80 12.16
N SER A 5 0.09 12.20 11.94
CA SER A 5 0.34 10.77 12.20
C SER A 5 0.38 10.38 13.69
N ASP A 6 0.54 11.32 14.61
CA ASP A 6 0.64 11.08 16.06
C ASP A 6 -0.72 11.14 16.78
N ALA A 7 -1.76 11.67 16.14
CA ALA A 7 -3.09 11.86 16.73
C ALA A 7 -3.92 10.57 16.85
N HIS A 8 -3.52 9.48 16.19
CA HIS A 8 -4.29 8.23 16.13
C HIS A 8 -3.40 7.00 16.37
N PRO A 9 -3.29 6.50 17.62
CA PRO A 9 -2.41 5.37 17.96
C PRO A 9 -2.68 4.12 17.11
N VAL A 10 -3.96 3.86 16.79
CA VAL A 10 -4.41 2.76 15.91
C VAL A 10 -3.68 2.77 14.56
N ARG A 11 -3.46 3.94 13.95
CA ARG A 11 -2.77 4.05 12.64
C ARG A 11 -1.30 3.68 12.72
N ARG A 12 -0.65 4.02 13.84
CA ARG A 12 0.74 3.64 14.10
C ARG A 12 0.87 2.13 14.27
N PHE A 13 -0.04 1.50 15.00
CA PHE A 13 -0.08 0.05 15.16
C PHE A 13 -0.35 -0.68 13.84
N ILE A 14 -1.31 -0.20 13.04
CA ILE A 14 -1.59 -0.74 11.70
C ILE A 14 -0.34 -0.70 10.83
N ARG A 15 0.35 0.45 10.77
CA ARG A 15 1.58 0.61 9.98
C ARG A 15 2.66 -0.38 10.44
N HIS A 16 2.89 -0.49 11.74
CA HIS A 16 3.88 -1.40 12.30
C HIS A 16 3.56 -2.88 12.01
N LYS A 17 2.31 -3.30 12.25
CA LYS A 17 1.83 -4.67 11.98
C LYS A 17 1.94 -5.02 10.49
N ALA A 18 1.58 -4.08 9.60
CA ALA A 18 1.69 -4.29 8.16
C ALA A 18 3.15 -4.44 7.72
N GLN A 19 4.05 -3.59 8.22
CA GLN A 19 5.48 -3.68 7.96
C GLN A 19 6.05 -5.03 8.38
N GLN A 20 5.75 -5.49 9.60
CA GLN A 20 6.18 -6.80 10.09
C GLN A 20 5.71 -7.94 9.19
N LYS A 21 4.42 -7.96 8.82
CA LYS A 21 3.86 -8.97 7.92
C LYS A 21 4.58 -9.00 6.56
N ILE A 22 4.89 -7.84 5.99
CA ILE A 22 5.61 -7.73 4.72
C ILE A 22 7.05 -8.23 4.86
N THR A 23 7.80 -7.73 5.84
CA THR A 23 9.23 -8.10 6.00
C THR A 23 9.41 -9.59 6.31
N THR A 24 8.51 -10.17 7.11
CA THR A 24 8.50 -11.62 7.36
C THR A 24 8.21 -12.44 6.09
N THR A 25 7.35 -11.94 5.20
CA THR A 25 6.94 -12.68 4.00
C THR A 25 7.91 -12.51 2.83
N LEU A 26 8.35 -11.27 2.57
CA LEU A 26 9.08 -10.91 1.37
C LEU A 26 10.53 -11.42 1.36
N LYS A 27 11.14 -11.61 2.55
CA LYS A 27 12.58 -11.91 2.72
C LYS A 27 13.51 -11.02 1.86
N ALA A 28 13.03 -9.83 1.50
CA ALA A 28 13.73 -8.84 0.70
C ALA A 28 13.50 -7.45 1.30
N GLU A 29 14.21 -6.46 0.77
CA GLU A 29 14.08 -5.09 1.22
C GLU A 29 12.68 -4.53 0.92
N LEU A 30 12.15 -3.77 1.87
CA LEU A 30 10.88 -3.09 1.76
C LEU A 30 11.06 -1.82 0.94
N ASP A 31 10.37 -1.70 -0.20
CA ASP A 31 10.23 -0.44 -0.92
C ASP A 31 9.39 0.51 -0.05
N TRP A 32 10.09 1.41 0.63
CA TRP A 32 9.49 2.32 1.61
C TRP A 32 8.54 3.32 0.96
N LEU A 33 8.80 3.76 -0.28
CA LEU A 33 7.93 4.69 -0.99
C LEU A 33 6.60 4.02 -1.33
N LEU A 34 6.66 2.84 -1.94
CA LEU A 34 5.44 2.06 -2.23
C LEU A 34 4.65 1.76 -0.95
N PHE A 35 5.34 1.40 0.12
CA PHE A 35 4.69 1.14 1.40
C PHE A 35 4.00 2.38 1.97
N GLN A 36 4.67 3.54 1.95
CA GLN A 36 4.09 4.80 2.43
C GLN A 36 2.86 5.22 1.63
N ASP A 37 2.91 5.11 0.30
CA ASP A 37 1.77 5.44 -0.57
C ASP A 37 0.57 4.52 -0.31
N LEU A 38 0.84 3.24 -0.09
CA LEU A 38 -0.22 2.27 0.16
C LEU A 38 -0.87 2.51 1.53
N VAL A 39 -0.04 2.75 2.56
CA VAL A 39 -0.52 3.09 3.90
C VAL A 39 -1.29 4.41 3.88
N SER A 40 -0.79 5.44 3.19
CA SER A 40 -1.46 6.74 3.14
C SER A 40 -2.82 6.65 2.45
N THR A 41 -2.94 5.82 1.40
CA THR A 41 -4.18 5.56 0.67
C THR A 41 -5.18 4.75 1.52
N VAL A 42 -4.73 3.63 2.09
CA VAL A 42 -5.62 2.72 2.84
C VAL A 42 -6.11 3.35 4.14
N LEU A 43 -5.29 4.20 4.78
CA LEU A 43 -5.67 4.87 6.02
C LEU A 43 -6.52 6.13 5.81
N GLN A 44 -6.88 6.51 4.58
CA GLN A 44 -7.78 7.65 4.38
C GLN A 44 -9.19 7.35 4.91
N PRO A 45 -9.88 8.32 5.53
CA PRO A 45 -11.23 8.13 6.07
C PRO A 45 -12.25 7.57 5.05
N PRO A 46 -12.27 8.00 3.77
CA PRO A 46 -13.17 7.45 2.77
C PRO A 46 -12.92 5.98 2.44
N VAL A 47 -11.70 5.48 2.66
CA VAL A 47 -11.28 4.11 2.30
C VAL A 47 -11.50 3.16 3.47
N ASN A 48 -11.20 3.59 4.70
CA ASN A 48 -11.39 2.78 5.90
C ASN A 48 -11.96 3.63 7.05
N PRO A 49 -13.28 3.88 7.06
CA PRO A 49 -13.91 4.65 8.12
C PRO A 49 -13.82 3.96 9.49
N ALA A 50 -13.72 2.62 9.51
CA ALA A 50 -13.57 1.82 10.72
C ALA A 50 -12.32 2.18 11.55
N ILE A 51 -11.29 2.77 10.96
CA ILE A 51 -10.08 3.18 11.71
C ILE A 51 -10.35 4.44 12.55
N TYR A 52 -11.45 5.14 12.26
CA TYR A 52 -11.84 6.42 12.84
C TYR A 52 -12.99 6.29 13.84
N THR A 53 -13.48 5.06 14.07
CA THR A 53 -14.55 4.79 15.03
C THR A 53 -13.98 4.53 16.43
N GLY A 54 -14.69 4.98 17.46
CA GLY A 54 -14.43 4.56 18.83
C GLY A 54 -14.90 3.12 19.04
N TYR A 55 -14.05 2.27 19.63
CA TYR A 55 -14.37 0.88 19.93
C TYR A 55 -14.67 0.69 21.42
N ALA A 56 -15.62 -0.21 21.73
CA ALA A 56 -16.03 -0.49 23.10
C ALA A 56 -15.00 -1.34 23.87
N SER A 57 -14.17 -2.12 23.15
CA SER A 57 -13.10 -2.92 23.74
C SER A 57 -11.80 -2.82 22.93
N ARG A 58 -10.69 -3.12 23.62
CA ARG A 58 -9.36 -3.23 23.01
C ARG A 58 -9.31 -4.35 21.96
N GLU A 59 -9.97 -5.47 22.21
CA GLU A 59 -10.02 -6.61 21.29
C GLU A 59 -10.67 -6.24 19.95
N GLN A 60 -11.73 -5.42 19.98
CA GLN A 60 -12.37 -4.93 18.77
C GLN A 60 -11.45 -4.00 17.97
N ALA A 61 -10.73 -3.11 18.66
CA ALA A 61 -9.76 -2.24 18.02
C ALA A 61 -8.60 -3.06 17.40
N GLU A 62 -8.07 -4.04 18.13
CA GLU A 62 -6.99 -4.92 17.67
C GLU A 62 -7.42 -5.76 16.46
N ALA A 63 -8.67 -6.25 16.42
CA ALA A 63 -9.19 -6.99 15.27
C ALA A 63 -9.22 -6.12 14.00
N VAL A 64 -9.63 -4.86 14.12
CA VAL A 64 -9.62 -3.91 13.00
C VAL A 64 -8.19 -3.57 12.60
N GLU A 65 -7.29 -3.36 13.56
CA GLU A 65 -5.88 -3.15 13.27
C GLU A 65 -5.28 -4.30 12.46
N ASP A 66 -5.54 -5.54 12.87
CA ASP A 66 -5.01 -6.74 12.23
C ASP A 66 -5.60 -6.96 10.84
N GLN A 67 -6.90 -6.70 10.67
CA GLN A 67 -7.57 -6.75 9.39
C GLN A 67 -6.96 -5.76 8.40
N VAL A 68 -6.85 -4.48 8.79
CA VAL A 68 -6.30 -3.44 7.92
C VAL A 68 -4.82 -3.68 7.64
N ALA A 69 -4.03 -4.06 8.65
CA ALA A 69 -2.62 -4.38 8.47
C ALA A 69 -2.42 -5.54 7.48
N SER A 70 -3.28 -6.56 7.54
CA SER A 70 -3.25 -7.68 6.61
C SER A 70 -3.65 -7.25 5.20
N ALA A 71 -4.65 -6.39 5.05
CA ALA A 71 -5.03 -5.85 3.75
C ALA A 71 -3.89 -5.05 3.09
N ILE A 72 -3.19 -4.20 3.87
CA ILE A 72 -2.01 -3.46 3.41
C ILE A 72 -0.91 -4.41 2.96
N ALA A 73 -0.59 -5.41 3.79
CA ALA A 73 0.45 -6.39 3.46
C ALA A 73 0.13 -7.18 2.19
N SER A 74 -1.10 -7.69 2.05
CA SER A 74 -1.53 -8.42 0.85
C SER A 74 -1.54 -7.55 -0.40
N ALA A 75 -1.94 -6.28 -0.29
CA ALA A 75 -1.88 -5.35 -1.42
C ALA A 75 -0.43 -5.06 -1.84
N TYR A 76 0.45 -4.79 -0.87
CA TYR A 76 1.87 -4.58 -1.13
C TYR A 76 2.51 -5.79 -1.83
N LEU A 77 2.32 -7.00 -1.30
CA LEU A 77 2.91 -8.22 -1.86
C LEU A 77 2.42 -8.48 -3.29
N ARG A 78 1.13 -8.25 -3.57
CA ARG A 78 0.59 -8.36 -4.94
C ARG A 78 1.23 -7.35 -5.89
N LEU A 79 1.40 -6.10 -5.47
CA LEU A 79 2.04 -5.06 -6.30
C LEU A 79 3.52 -5.38 -6.53
N TRP A 80 4.22 -5.82 -5.49
CA TRP A 80 5.61 -6.23 -5.59
C TRP A 80 5.79 -7.40 -6.56
N GLN A 81 4.96 -8.45 -6.45
CA GLN A 81 4.98 -9.58 -7.38
C GLN A 81 4.68 -9.15 -8.83
N ARG A 82 3.72 -8.24 -9.03
CA ARG A 82 3.39 -7.71 -10.35
C ARG A 82 4.54 -6.90 -10.93
N ARG A 83 5.25 -6.09 -10.14
CA ARG A 83 6.45 -5.36 -10.60
C ARG A 83 7.58 -6.29 -11.04
N GLN A 84 7.65 -7.50 -10.49
CA GLN A 84 8.61 -8.51 -10.93
C GLN A 84 8.16 -9.31 -12.16
N ASN A 85 6.89 -9.19 -12.58
CA ASN A 85 6.40 -9.89 -13.75
C ASN A 85 6.96 -9.22 -15.02
N ALA A 86 7.70 -9.99 -15.82
CA ALA A 86 8.32 -9.54 -17.06
C ALA A 86 7.31 -8.99 -18.08
N GLU A 87 6.07 -9.49 -18.08
CA GLU A 87 5.01 -9.00 -18.95
C GLU A 87 4.53 -7.60 -18.53
N VAL A 88 4.39 -7.36 -17.23
CA VAL A 88 4.06 -6.03 -16.69
C VAL A 88 5.20 -5.04 -16.98
N GLN A 89 6.45 -5.48 -16.87
CA GLN A 89 7.60 -4.64 -17.23
C GLN A 89 7.62 -4.29 -18.72
N ARG A 90 7.33 -5.25 -19.61
CA ARG A 90 7.18 -5.00 -21.04
C ARG A 90 6.03 -4.03 -21.33
N LEU A 91 4.88 -4.21 -20.71
CA LEU A 91 3.72 -3.32 -20.90
C LEU A 91 4.02 -1.90 -20.40
N ASN A 92 4.67 -1.75 -19.24
CA ASN A 92 5.07 -0.44 -18.74
C ASN A 92 6.08 0.24 -19.67
N GLN A 93 7.06 -0.50 -20.21
CA GLN A 93 8.02 0.04 -21.19
C GLN A 93 7.33 0.53 -22.48
N LEU A 94 6.26 -0.13 -22.92
CA LEU A 94 5.50 0.29 -24.10
C LEU A 94 4.70 1.57 -23.84
N LEU A 95 4.21 1.77 -22.61
CA LEU A 95 3.49 2.98 -22.20
C LEU A 95 4.44 4.17 -21.93
N ASP A 96 5.64 3.89 -21.40
CA ASP A 96 6.67 4.89 -21.11
C ASP A 96 7.52 5.26 -22.34
N SER A 97 7.36 4.57 -23.47
CA SER A 97 8.04 4.90 -24.72
C SER A 97 7.32 6.06 -25.42
N PRO A 98 7.94 7.27 -25.55
CA PRO A 98 7.33 8.41 -26.23
C PRO A 98 7.37 8.28 -27.77
N GLY A 99 7.34 7.05 -28.30
CA GLY A 99 7.54 6.75 -29.73
C GLY A 99 6.31 6.29 -30.50
N ALA A 100 5.16 6.06 -29.85
CA ALA A 100 3.97 5.53 -30.53
C ALA A 100 3.06 6.60 -31.18
N ALA A 101 3.46 7.88 -31.17
CA ALA A 101 2.64 8.98 -31.69
C ALA A 101 3.13 9.62 -33.02
N THR A 102 4.26 9.20 -33.59
CA THR A 102 4.74 9.75 -34.88
C THR A 102 5.37 8.68 -35.75
N GLY A 103 4.54 7.81 -36.31
CA GLY A 103 4.98 6.79 -37.25
C GLY A 103 3.80 6.19 -38.00
N GLY A 104 3.09 6.99 -38.78
CA GLY A 104 2.00 6.46 -39.60
C GLY A 104 1.03 7.48 -40.18
N TYR A 105 1.52 8.47 -40.93
CA TYR A 105 0.76 8.95 -42.09
C TYR A 105 1.65 8.80 -43.33
N LEU A 106 1.23 7.87 -44.18
CA LEU A 106 1.71 7.60 -45.53
C LEU A 106 1.33 8.79 -46.44
N GLY A 107 2.21 9.15 -47.38
CA GLY A 107 1.91 10.09 -48.48
C GLY A 107 3.12 10.87 -48.94
#